data_AF-A0A0H5PWH2-F1
#
_entry.id   AF-A0A0H5PWH2-F1
#
_cell.length_a   1.000
_cell.length_b   1.000
_cell.length_c   1.000
_cell.angle_alpha   90.00
_cell.angle_beta   90.00
_cell.angle_gamma   90.00
#
_symmetry.space_group_name_H-M   'P 1'
#
loop_
_entity.id
_entity.type
_entity.pdbx_description
1 polymer ?
#
loop_
_entity_poly.entity_id
_entity_poly.type
_entity_poly.pdbx_seq_one_letter_code
_entity_poly.pdbx_strand_id
1 'polypeptide(L)'
;MPKNPAKKLNVTIREDLLERMDSYAADNGMSRSGLIAIAVTQYLNAAEAMPSVNKLLSAMAAVSDGVLRGQIEPSEARARLDAIQMTYDELTKKA
;
A
#
# COMPACT_ATOMS: atom_id res chain seq x y z
N MET A 1 6.85 2.26 -26.59
CA MET A 1 6.85 2.01 -25.14
C MET A 1 8.11 2.63 -24.55
N PRO A 2 8.02 3.52 -23.54
CA PRO A 2 9.20 3.99 -22.85
C PRO A 2 9.91 2.79 -22.20
N LYS A 3 11.17 2.56 -22.54
CA LYS A 3 12.00 1.53 -21.88
C LYS A 3 12.16 1.99 -20.43
N ASN A 4 11.60 1.25 -19.47
CA ASN A 4 11.96 1.44 -18.06
C ASN A 4 13.34 0.78 -17.84
N PRO A 5 14.43 1.56 -17.71
CA PRO A 5 15.76 0.96 -17.70
C PRO A 5 16.04 0.33 -16.34
N ALA A 6 16.32 -0.98 -16.33
CA ALA A 6 16.81 -1.66 -15.13
C ALA A 6 18.09 -0.97 -14.63
N LYS A 7 18.17 -0.71 -13.32
CA LYS A 7 19.34 -0.12 -12.66
C LYS A 7 20.06 -1.20 -11.85
N LYS A 8 21.38 -1.29 -12.00
CA LYS A 8 22.23 -2.17 -11.18
C LYS A 8 22.50 -1.51 -9.84
N LEU A 9 22.38 -2.28 -8.78
CA LEU A 9 22.65 -1.85 -7.40
C LEU A 9 23.58 -2.87 -6.72
N ASN A 10 24.43 -2.40 -5.81
CA ASN A 10 25.25 -3.25 -4.95
C ASN A 10 24.75 -3.08 -3.51
N VAL A 11 24.51 -4.20 -2.82
CA VAL A 11 24.01 -4.22 -1.43
C VAL A 11 24.82 -5.22 -0.62
N THR A 12 25.00 -4.92 0.67
CA THR A 12 25.54 -5.87 1.64
C THR A 12 24.39 -6.49 2.43
N ILE A 13 24.32 -7.81 2.47
CA ILE A 13 23.27 -8.59 3.14
C ILE A 13 23.96 -9.72 3.92
N ARG A 14 23.30 -10.17 5.00
CA ARG A 14 23.80 -11.33 5.76
C ARG A 14 23.79 -12.59 4.90
N GLU A 15 24.84 -13.39 5.03
CA GLU A 15 25.03 -14.62 4.24
C GLU A 15 23.86 -15.60 4.38
N ASP A 16 23.40 -15.84 5.61
CA ASP A 16 22.27 -16.73 5.92
C ASP A 16 20.98 -16.35 5.17
N LEU A 17 20.75 -15.04 5.00
CA LEU A 17 19.60 -14.54 4.27
C LEU A 17 19.78 -14.70 2.76
N LEU A 18 20.99 -14.44 2.24
CA LEU A 18 21.29 -14.60 0.82
C LEU A 18 21.10 -16.04 0.36
N GLU A 19 21.60 -17.01 1.15
CA GLU A 19 21.42 -18.44 0.87
C GLU A 19 19.93 -18.81 0.80
N ARG A 20 19.15 -18.37 1.79
CA ARG A 20 17.69 -18.61 1.81
C ARG A 20 16.98 -17.99 0.61
N MET A 21 17.38 -16.79 0.20
CA MET A 21 16.82 -16.12 -0.98
C MET A 21 17.14 -16.89 -2.26
N ASP A 22 18.36 -17.41 -2.39
CA ASP A 22 18.78 -18.17 -3.56
C ASP A 22 18.08 -19.51 -3.67
N SER A 23 17.95 -20.25 -2.57
CA SER A 23 17.17 -21.50 -2.54
C SER A 23 15.72 -21.25 -2.94
N TYR A 24 15.07 -20.24 -2.33
CA TYR A 24 13.69 -19.89 -2.68
C TYR A 24 13.54 -19.51 -4.15
N ALA A 25 14.45 -18.70 -4.68
CA ALA A 25 14.41 -18.26 -6.07
C ALA A 25 14.56 -19.46 -7.04
N ALA A 26 15.48 -20.38 -6.73
CA ALA A 26 15.69 -21.59 -7.51
C ALA A 26 14.46 -22.51 -7.50
N ASP A 27 13.89 -22.78 -6.33
CA ASP A 27 12.72 -23.64 -6.15
C ASP A 27 11.48 -23.11 -6.89
N ASN A 28 11.40 -21.78 -7.05
CA ASN A 28 10.28 -21.11 -7.72
C ASN A 28 10.59 -20.67 -9.16
N GLY A 29 11.71 -21.13 -9.74
CA GLY A 29 12.06 -20.86 -11.14
C GLY A 29 12.24 -19.37 -11.47
N MET A 30 12.72 -18.57 -10.52
CA MET A 30 12.91 -17.13 -10.67
C MET A 30 14.34 -16.68 -10.39
N SER A 31 14.72 -15.51 -10.90
CA SER A 31 16.01 -14.90 -10.58
C SER A 31 15.97 -14.21 -9.21
N ARG A 32 17.12 -14.11 -8.54
CA ARG A 32 17.27 -13.31 -7.31
C ARG A 32 16.76 -11.87 -7.48
N SER A 33 17.08 -11.24 -8.62
CA SER A 33 16.60 -9.89 -8.93
C SER A 33 15.08 -9.83 -9.09
N GLY A 34 14.46 -10.88 -9.66
CA GLY A 34 13.01 -11.02 -9.74
C GLY A 34 12.36 -11.16 -8.37
N LEU A 35 12.93 -12.00 -7.50
CA LEU A 35 12.48 -12.15 -6.12
C LEU A 35 12.53 -10.83 -5.36
N ILE A 36 13.65 -10.11 -5.44
CA ILE A 36 13.82 -8.81 -4.78
C ILE A 36 12.79 -7.80 -5.32
N ALA A 37 12.58 -7.74 -6.64
CA ALA A 37 11.61 -6.83 -7.22
C ALA A 37 10.19 -7.09 -6.73
N ILE A 38 9.78 -8.36 -6.67
CA ILE A 38 8.47 -8.78 -6.15
C ILE A 38 8.35 -8.41 -4.67
N ALA A 39 9.32 -8.81 -3.85
CA ALA A 39 9.30 -8.57 -2.40
C ALA A 39 9.26 -7.08 -2.06
N VAL A 40 10.07 -6.26 -2.72
CA VAL A 40 10.10 -4.80 -2.50
C VAL A 40 8.79 -4.16 -2.94
N THR A 41 8.22 -4.58 -4.07
CA THR A 41 6.92 -4.08 -4.54
C THR A 41 5.82 -4.39 -3.53
N GLN A 42 5.73 -5.64 -3.06
CA GLN A 42 4.73 -6.04 -2.07
C GLN A 42 4.91 -5.27 -0.75
N TYR A 43 6.15 -5.11 -0.30
CA TYR A 43 6.45 -4.37 0.92
C TYR A 43 6.03 -2.89 0.80
N LEU A 44 6.40 -2.23 -0.30
CA LEU A 44 6.04 -0.82 -0.53
C LEU A 44 4.54 -0.64 -0.65
N ASN A 45 3.86 -1.49 -1.42
CA ASN A 45 2.39 -1.45 -1.54
C ASN A 45 1.72 -1.57 -0.16
N ALA A 46 2.16 -2.51 0.68
CA ALA A 46 1.63 -2.69 2.02
C ALA A 46 1.95 -1.49 2.94
N ALA A 47 3.18 -0.98 2.87
CA ALA A 47 3.61 0.17 3.67
C ALA A 47 2.91 1.48 3.26
N GLU A 48 2.59 1.66 1.98
CA GLU A 48 1.88 2.83 1.44
C GLU A 48 0.36 2.73 1.63
N ALA A 49 -0.20 1.52 1.65
CA ALA A 49 -1.62 1.31 1.93
C ALA A 49 -2.00 1.65 3.38
N MET A 50 -1.15 1.36 4.36
CA MET A 50 -1.45 1.59 5.79
C MET A 50 -1.74 3.06 6.17
N PRO A 51 -0.92 4.05 5.78
CA PRO A 51 -1.21 5.47 6.04
C PRO A 51 -2.51 5.93 5.40
N SER A 52 -2.83 5.39 4.22
CA SER A 52 -4.00 5.78 3.44
C SER A 52 -5.30 5.33 4.12
N VAL A 53 -5.33 4.10 4.67
CA VAL A 53 -6.48 3.59 5.44
C VAL A 53 -6.67 4.37 6.75
N ASN A 54 -5.60 4.62 7.50
CA ASN A 54 -5.69 5.37 8.76
C ASN A 54 -6.17 6.82 8.56
N LYS A 55 -5.75 7.45 7.45
CA LYS A 55 -6.21 8.80 7.07
C LYS A 55 -7.71 8.81 6.73
N LEU A 56 -8.21 7.78 6.05
CA LEU A 56 -9.65 7.65 5.74
C LEU A 56 -10.48 7.42 7.00
N LEU A 57 -10.04 6.53 7.90
CA LEU A 57 -10.71 6.30 9.19
C LEU A 57 -10.76 7.57 10.05
N SER A 58 -9.66 8.35 10.05
CA SER A 58 -9.60 9.64 10.74
C SER A 58 -10.55 10.67 10.12
N ALA A 59 -10.68 10.68 8.78
CA ALA A 59 -11.62 11.56 8.09
C ALA A 59 -13.09 11.18 8.40
N MET A 60 -13.42 9.89 8.49
CA MET A 60 -14.76 9.44 8.91
C MET A 60 -15.06 9.85 10.35
N ALA A 61 -14.10 9.67 11.26
CA ALA A 61 -14.24 10.10 12.66
C ALA A 61 -14.47 11.62 12.76
N ALA A 62 -13.73 12.43 11.98
CA ALA A 62 -13.90 13.88 11.95
C ALA A 62 -15.27 14.32 11.42
N VAL A 63 -15.81 13.63 10.41
CA VAL A 63 -17.17 13.90 9.91
C VAL A 63 -18.20 13.54 10.97
N SER A 64 -18.06 12.38 11.64
CA SER A 64 -18.98 11.96 12.70
C SER A 64 -18.97 12.93 13.88
N ASP A 65 -17.79 13.37 14.33
CA ASP A 65 -17.65 14.35 15.40
C ASP A 65 -18.25 15.71 15.01
N GLY A 66 -18.09 16.13 13.76
CA GLY A 66 -18.68 17.37 13.24
C GLY A 66 -20.21 17.35 13.24
N VAL A 67 -20.83 16.20 12.95
CA VAL A 67 -22.30 16.03 13.05
C VAL A 67 -22.76 16.11 14.49
N LEU A 68 -22.09 15.39 15.41
CA LEU A 68 -22.45 15.40 16.84
C LEU A 68 -22.34 16.79 17.48
N ARG A 69 -21.41 17.62 16.99
CA ARG A 69 -21.22 19.00 17.45
C ARG A 69 -22.13 20.01 16.74
N GLY A 70 -22.98 19.57 15.80
CA GLY A 70 -23.83 20.46 14.99
C GLY A 70 -23.05 21.36 14.03
N GLN A 71 -21.79 21.02 13.71
CA GLN A 71 -20.92 21.77 12.81
C GLN A 71 -21.06 21.31 11.35
N ILE A 72 -21.62 20.12 11.13
CA ILE A 72 -21.87 19.54 9.82
C ILE A 72 -23.35 19.11 9.78
N GLU A 73 -24.06 19.56 8.76
CA GLU A 73 -25.44 19.13 8.50
C GLU A 73 -25.48 17.64 8.10
N PRO A 74 -26.48 16.85 8.56
CA PRO A 74 -26.54 15.42 8.28
C PRO A 74 -26.56 15.06 6.77
N SER A 75 -27.11 15.93 5.93
CA SER A 75 -27.11 15.75 4.48
C SER A 75 -25.72 15.89 3.87
N GLU A 76 -24.95 16.86 4.35
CA GLU A 76 -23.57 17.11 3.93
C GLU A 76 -22.62 16.03 4.45
N ALA A 77 -22.83 15.57 5.67
CA ALA A 77 -22.08 14.45 6.25
C ALA A 77 -22.21 13.19 5.39
N ARG A 78 -23.41 12.92 4.88
CA ARG A 78 -23.66 11.74 4.04
C ARG A 78 -22.89 11.79 2.72
N ALA A 79 -22.92 12.93 2.03
CA ALA A 79 -22.14 13.12 0.81
C ALA A 79 -20.62 12.97 1.04
N ARG A 80 -20.10 13.48 2.17
CA ARG A 80 -18.69 13.35 2.55
C ARG A 80 -18.31 11.90 2.89
N LEU A 81 -19.18 11.18 3.61
CA LEU A 81 -18.96 9.76 3.91
C LEU A 81 -19.00 8.89 2.66
N ASP A 82 -19.92 9.16 1.72
CA ASP A 82 -20.00 8.44 0.45
C ASP A 82 -18.73 8.64 -0.39
N ALA A 83 -18.18 9.86 -0.43
CA ALA A 83 -16.90 10.13 -1.11
C ALA A 83 -15.71 9.41 -0.45
N ILE A 84 -15.68 9.34 0.88
CA ILE A 84 -14.66 8.59 1.63
C ILE A 84 -14.78 7.09 1.34
N GLN A 85 -16.01 6.56 1.29
CA GLN A 85 -16.27 5.15 0.97
C GLN A 85 -15.83 4.80 -0.45
N MET A 86 -16.13 5.63 -1.45
CA MET A 86 -15.66 5.42 -2.82
C MET A 86 -14.13 5.38 -2.90
N THR A 87 -13.46 6.28 -2.18
CA THR A 87 -11.98 6.32 -2.13
C THR A 87 -11.41 5.05 -1.45
N TYR A 88 -12.08 4.55 -0.41
CA TYR A 88 -11.69 3.29 0.25
C TYR A 88 -11.87 2.07 -0.67
N ASP A 89 -12.97 2.00 -1.41
CA ASP A 89 -13.25 0.90 -2.33
C ASP A 89 -12.24 0.86 -3.51
N GLU A 90 -11.79 2.02 -3.98
CA GLU A 90 -10.76 2.11 -5.01
C GLU A 90 -9.38 1.65 -4.53
N LEU A 91 -9.04 1.98 -3.28
CA LEU A 91 -7.77 1.56 -2.65
C LEU A 91 -7.76 0.06 -2.36
N THR A 92 -8.88 -0.51 -1.94
CA THR A 92 -8.99 -1.93 -1.60
C THR A 92 -9.17 -2.83 -2.83
N LYS A 93 -9.72 -2.34 -3.95
CA LYS A 93 -9.77 -3.09 -5.22
C LYS A 93 -8.44 -3.16 -5.98
N LYS A 94 -7.50 -2.26 -5.71
CA LYS A 94 -6.16 -2.23 -6.33
C LYS A 94 -5.09 -3.01 -5.55
N ALA A 95 -5.43 -3.51 -4.36
CA ALA A 95 -4.55 -4.29 -3.49
C ALA A 95 -4.59 -5.79 -3.82
#